data_AF-A0A1I2VRY4-F1
#
_entry.id   AF-A0A1I2VRY4-F1
#
_cell.length_a   1.000
_cell.length_b   1.000
_cell.length_c   1.000
_cell.angle_alpha   90.00
_cell.angle_beta   90.00
_cell.angle_gamma   90.00
#
_symmetry.space_group_name_H-M   'P 1'
#
loop_
_entity.id
_entity.type
_entity.pdbx_description
1 polymer ?
#
loop_
_entity_poly.entity_id
_entity_poly.type
_entity_poly.pdbx_seq_one_letter_code
_entity_poly.pdbx_strand_id
1 'polypeptide(L)'
;MQTLFRHLLIFMTSIVLYIPAAHSAVLYDQDFENPTGFNNDGADVNVYNNVNTLYGNQPPGFSFAQTFTVETLLITGTSAFGTGYSDPTGTGGNYAIGMLSNRQDDKLGLSFDVGTNDFLNISVDLSSIDLSAFAGPFVPQGATPTFRFTLYDNPTGVAGVSTPTALSFLEATATASAPSVFDWTNFVLPLDATGNTNGNVILGIDLLSGGYASFDNLLIVASDISGNVGNNVPEPGTIALFSLGLAGLTFARRKKA
;
A
#
# COMPACT_ATOMS: atom_id res chain seq x y z
N MET A 1 -31.09 6.94 72.83
CA MET A 1 -32.18 6.78 71.86
C MET A 1 -31.82 7.61 70.63
N GLN A 2 -31.67 6.96 69.47
CA GLN A 2 -31.56 7.49 68.09
C GLN A 2 -30.24 8.20 67.69
N THR A 3 -29.25 7.48 67.14
CA THR A 3 -28.98 7.13 65.70
C THR A 3 -28.35 8.29 64.89
N LEU A 4 -27.04 8.24 64.61
CA LEU A 4 -26.38 7.63 63.43
C LEU A 4 -26.73 8.33 62.10
N PHE A 5 -25.81 9.15 61.56
CA PHE A 5 -25.66 9.35 60.11
C PHE A 5 -24.19 9.60 59.75
N ARG A 6 -23.51 8.50 59.40
CA ARG A 6 -22.19 8.48 58.74
C ARG A 6 -22.34 9.07 57.35
N HIS A 7 -21.57 10.12 57.03
CA HIS A 7 -21.35 10.54 55.64
C HIS A 7 -20.18 9.72 55.08
N LEU A 8 -20.51 8.66 54.36
CA LEU A 8 -19.58 7.89 53.55
C LEU A 8 -19.35 8.67 52.23
N LEU A 9 -18.21 9.35 52.12
CA LEU A 9 -17.76 9.96 50.87
C LEU A 9 -17.15 8.86 50.00
N ILE A 10 -17.89 8.34 49.03
CA ILE A 10 -17.39 7.39 48.04
C ILE A 10 -16.68 8.21 46.95
N PHE A 11 -15.35 8.26 47.00
CA PHE A 11 -14.53 8.66 45.85
C PHE A 11 -14.56 7.51 44.84
N MET A 12 -15.37 7.64 43.79
CA MET A 12 -15.36 6.71 42.67
C MET A 12 -14.30 7.20 41.66
N THR A 13 -13.09 6.68 41.80
CA THR A 13 -12.00 6.94 40.84
C THR A 13 -12.30 6.16 39.57
N SER A 14 -12.80 6.83 38.53
CA SER A 14 -12.92 6.25 37.19
C SER A 14 -11.52 6.03 36.64
N ILE A 15 -11.02 4.79 36.69
CA ILE A 15 -9.82 4.39 35.93
C ILE A 15 -10.25 4.36 34.46
N VAL A 16 -9.96 5.43 33.74
CA VAL A 16 -9.97 5.40 32.28
C VAL A 16 -8.78 4.53 31.89
N LEU A 17 -9.05 3.31 31.42
CA LEU A 17 -8.05 2.50 30.73
C LEU A 17 -7.63 3.27 29.48
N TYR A 18 -6.45 3.89 29.53
CA TYR A 18 -5.80 4.44 28.35
C TYR A 18 -5.29 3.25 27.54
N ILE A 19 -6.11 2.73 26.63
CA ILE A 19 -5.64 1.85 25.59
C ILE A 19 -4.97 2.79 24.58
N PRO A 20 -3.63 2.74 24.39
CA PRO A 20 -3.02 3.52 23.33
C PRO A 20 -3.70 3.12 22.02
N ALA A 21 -4.23 4.11 21.29
CA ALA A 21 -4.68 3.86 19.94
C ALA A 21 -3.50 3.30 19.15
N ALA A 22 -3.70 2.21 18.42
CA ALA A 22 -2.67 1.67 17.55
C ALA A 22 -2.20 2.78 16.61
N HIS A 23 -0.89 3.03 16.58
CA HIS A 23 -0.33 4.04 15.71
C HIS A 23 -0.37 3.51 14.26
N SER A 24 -0.87 4.34 13.36
CA SER A 24 -0.95 4.03 11.93
C SER A 24 -0.77 5.33 11.14
N ALA A 25 0.12 5.30 10.16
CA ALA A 25 0.44 6.44 9.31
C ALA A 25 0.47 6.00 7.84
N VAL A 26 -0.34 6.66 7.00
CA VAL A 26 -0.24 6.53 5.55
C VAL A 26 1.04 7.20 5.09
N LEU A 27 1.91 6.44 4.45
CA LEU A 27 3.20 6.90 3.95
C LEU A 27 3.17 7.22 2.45
N TYR A 28 2.33 6.51 1.71
CA TYR A 28 2.17 6.65 0.27
C TYR A 28 0.81 6.15 -0.16
N ASP A 29 0.16 6.89 -1.04
CA ASP A 29 -1.17 6.59 -1.59
C ASP A 29 -1.23 7.18 -2.99
N GLN A 30 -1.13 6.33 -4.01
CA GLN A 30 -1.18 6.73 -5.42
C GLN A 30 -1.94 5.71 -6.26
N ASP A 31 -2.87 6.24 -7.06
CA ASP A 31 -3.59 5.58 -8.16
C ASP A 31 -2.92 5.84 -9.52
N PHE A 32 -1.75 6.48 -9.51
CA PHE A 32 -0.95 6.84 -10.68
C PHE A 32 -1.69 7.68 -11.76
N GLU A 33 -2.84 8.29 -11.47
CA GLU A 33 -3.64 8.98 -12.49
C GLU A 33 -3.08 10.33 -12.94
N ASN A 34 -2.04 10.83 -12.26
CA ASN A 34 -1.52 12.18 -12.45
C ASN A 34 0.00 12.21 -12.74
N PRO A 35 0.49 11.54 -13.80
CA PRO A 35 1.89 11.64 -14.17
C PRO A 35 2.24 13.06 -14.61
N THR A 36 3.33 13.60 -14.07
CA THR A 36 3.86 14.91 -14.43
C THR A 36 4.53 14.84 -15.78
N GLY A 37 3.97 15.52 -16.78
CA GLY A 37 4.59 15.64 -18.10
C GLY A 37 4.60 14.34 -18.90
N PHE A 38 3.63 13.45 -18.67
CA PHE A 38 3.46 12.28 -19.52
C PHE A 38 3.28 12.69 -20.98
N ASN A 39 4.15 12.14 -21.82
CA ASN A 39 4.06 12.27 -23.27
C ASN A 39 3.97 10.86 -23.83
N ASN A 40 3.04 10.65 -24.77
CA ASN A 40 2.91 9.39 -25.48
C ASN A 40 3.96 9.29 -26.60
N ASP A 41 5.22 9.17 -26.21
CA ASP A 41 6.37 9.04 -27.11
C ASP A 41 6.77 7.59 -27.38
N GLY A 42 6.00 6.65 -26.83
CA GLY A 42 6.28 5.23 -26.89
C GLY A 42 5.03 4.35 -26.92
N ALA A 43 4.12 4.52 -27.88
CA ALA A 43 2.99 3.60 -28.09
C ALA A 43 2.19 3.30 -26.79
N ASP A 44 1.84 4.35 -26.05
CA ASP A 44 1.18 4.35 -24.74
C ASP A 44 2.00 3.78 -23.57
N VAL A 45 3.30 3.57 -23.77
CA VAL A 45 4.25 3.10 -22.75
C VAL A 45 5.41 4.07 -22.69
N ASN A 46 5.67 4.67 -21.52
CA ASN A 46 6.79 5.59 -21.39
C ASN A 46 8.09 4.85 -21.06
N VAL A 47 8.80 4.45 -22.12
CA VAL A 47 10.11 3.78 -22.01
C VAL A 47 11.28 4.77 -21.92
N TYR A 48 11.05 6.05 -22.25
CA TYR A 48 12.08 7.09 -22.29
C TYR A 48 12.10 7.97 -21.04
N ASN A 49 10.95 8.17 -20.41
CA ASN A 49 10.81 8.88 -19.14
C ASN A 49 10.50 7.87 -18.05
N ASN A 50 11.41 7.79 -17.10
CA ASN A 50 11.30 6.84 -16.00
C ASN A 50 10.19 7.24 -15.00
N VAL A 51 9.76 6.30 -14.15
CA VAL A 51 8.73 6.53 -13.12
C VAL A 51 9.13 7.68 -12.20
N ASN A 52 10.42 7.82 -11.88
CA ASN A 52 10.90 8.94 -11.07
C ASN A 52 10.75 10.32 -11.74
N THR A 53 10.71 10.39 -13.07
CA THR A 53 10.48 11.64 -13.81
C THR A 53 9.01 12.00 -13.80
N LEU A 54 8.13 11.00 -13.91
CA LEU A 54 6.69 11.18 -14.03
C LEU A 54 5.99 11.32 -12.67
N TYR A 55 6.44 10.58 -11.67
CA TYR A 55 5.85 10.54 -10.33
C TYR A 55 6.82 10.95 -9.22
N GLY A 56 8.06 11.30 -9.56
CA GLY A 56 8.96 11.92 -8.58
C GLY A 56 8.30 13.16 -7.98
N ASN A 57 8.56 13.38 -6.69
CA ASN A 57 7.96 14.44 -5.91
C ASN A 57 6.42 14.30 -5.74
N GLN A 58 5.88 13.07 -5.84
CA GLN A 58 4.50 12.73 -5.50
C GLN A 58 4.49 11.59 -4.47
N PRO A 59 4.50 11.89 -3.16
CA PRO A 59 4.33 13.20 -2.52
C PRO A 59 5.58 14.10 -2.57
N PRO A 60 5.49 15.40 -2.25
CA PRO A 60 6.62 16.32 -2.30
C PRO A 60 7.86 15.81 -1.55
N GLY A 61 9.01 15.83 -2.21
CA GLY A 61 10.28 15.30 -1.71
C GLY A 61 10.50 13.80 -1.95
N PHE A 62 9.50 13.07 -2.44
CA PHE A 62 9.62 11.63 -2.71
C PHE A 62 10.41 11.35 -4.00
N SER A 63 11.14 10.24 -4.02
CA SER A 63 11.83 9.76 -5.21
C SER A 63 11.81 8.24 -5.29
N PHE A 64 11.62 7.72 -6.48
CA PHE A 64 11.78 6.31 -6.78
C PHE A 64 13.24 6.01 -7.12
N ALA A 65 13.66 4.79 -6.79
CA ALA A 65 14.81 4.15 -7.43
C ALA A 65 14.30 3.07 -8.38
N GLN A 66 14.94 2.88 -9.53
CA GLN A 66 14.56 1.81 -10.44
C GLN A 66 15.76 1.19 -11.14
N THR A 67 15.59 -0.05 -11.57
CA THR A 67 16.48 -0.74 -12.50
C THR A 67 15.73 -0.98 -13.80
N PHE A 68 16.39 -0.78 -14.94
CA PHE A 68 15.82 -0.92 -16.27
C PHE A 68 14.56 -0.06 -16.48
N THR A 69 13.56 -0.58 -17.20
CA THR A 69 12.42 0.17 -17.70
C THR A 69 11.17 -0.22 -16.91
N VAL A 70 11.17 0.07 -15.61
CA VAL A 70 9.87 0.25 -14.93
C VAL A 70 9.18 1.42 -15.63
N GLU A 71 7.98 1.15 -16.15
CA GLU A 71 7.33 2.01 -17.14
C GLU A 71 6.00 2.57 -16.62
N THR A 72 5.63 3.74 -17.12
CA THR A 72 4.25 4.25 -16.98
C THR A 72 3.45 3.87 -18.22
N LEU A 73 2.36 3.12 -18.01
CA LEU A 73 1.43 2.69 -19.04
C LEU A 73 0.24 3.65 -19.10
N LEU A 74 -0.13 4.11 -20.30
CA LEU A 74 -1.42 4.72 -20.58
C LEU A 74 -2.39 3.61 -21.01
N ILE A 75 -3.11 3.07 -20.03
CA ILE A 75 -4.10 1.98 -20.18
C ILE A 75 -5.14 2.34 -21.24
N THR A 76 -5.68 3.56 -21.18
CA THR A 76 -6.77 4.02 -22.05
C THR A 76 -6.33 4.39 -23.47
N GLY A 77 -5.05 4.16 -23.78
CA GLY A 77 -4.47 4.33 -25.09
C GLY A 77 -4.95 3.30 -26.12
N THR A 78 -4.42 3.41 -27.34
CA THR A 78 -4.83 2.57 -28.48
C THR A 78 -3.68 1.79 -29.13
N SER A 79 -2.44 2.12 -28.77
CA SER A 79 -1.19 1.68 -29.39
C SER A 79 -0.48 0.59 -28.59
N ALA A 80 -0.58 0.56 -27.26
CA ALA A 80 0.10 -0.45 -26.43
C ALA A 80 -0.38 -1.87 -26.75
N PHE A 81 -1.70 -2.04 -26.90
CA PHE A 81 -2.36 -3.34 -26.97
C PHE A 81 -2.80 -3.76 -28.38
N GLY A 82 -2.66 -2.87 -29.38
CA GLY A 82 -2.92 -3.14 -30.80
C GLY A 82 -4.40 -3.23 -31.18
N THR A 83 -5.24 -3.79 -30.32
CA THR A 83 -6.70 -3.88 -30.47
C THR A 83 -7.47 -3.06 -29.44
N GLY A 84 -6.78 -2.22 -28.68
CA GLY A 84 -7.30 -1.58 -27.47
C GLY A 84 -7.25 -2.50 -26.26
N TYR A 85 -7.69 -1.98 -25.11
CA TYR A 85 -7.69 -2.66 -23.82
C TYR A 85 -9.10 -3.00 -23.37
N SER A 86 -9.20 -3.85 -22.34
CA SER A 86 -10.42 -4.05 -21.56
C SER A 86 -10.07 -4.06 -20.07
N ASP A 87 -10.85 -3.34 -19.27
CA ASP A 87 -10.87 -3.45 -17.82
C ASP A 87 -12.30 -3.77 -17.39
N PRO A 88 -12.66 -5.05 -17.22
CA PRO A 88 -14.03 -5.44 -16.89
C PRO A 88 -14.46 -5.03 -15.48
N THR A 89 -13.53 -4.86 -14.54
CA THR A 89 -13.84 -4.47 -13.15
C THR A 89 -13.92 -2.96 -13.00
N GLY A 90 -13.28 -2.21 -13.91
CA GLY A 90 -13.15 -0.75 -13.84
C GLY A 90 -12.31 -0.32 -12.63
N THR A 91 -11.38 -1.18 -12.20
CA THR A 91 -10.54 -0.94 -11.02
C THR A 91 -9.37 -0.03 -11.36
N GLY A 92 -8.82 -0.17 -12.57
CA GLY A 92 -7.75 0.71 -13.04
C GLY A 92 -8.29 2.07 -13.45
N GLY A 93 -7.37 2.98 -13.72
CA GLY A 93 -7.68 4.28 -14.30
C GLY A 93 -7.19 4.42 -15.74
N ASN A 94 -6.62 5.59 -16.04
CA ASN A 94 -5.94 5.85 -17.29
C ASN A 94 -4.50 5.36 -17.27
N TYR A 95 -3.88 5.28 -16.09
CA TYR A 95 -2.47 4.94 -15.98
C TYR A 95 -2.22 3.81 -15.00
N ALA A 96 -1.13 3.09 -15.21
CA ALA A 96 -0.58 2.12 -14.26
C ALA A 96 0.93 2.02 -14.42
N ILE A 97 1.57 1.27 -13.52
CA ILE A 97 2.99 0.93 -13.64
C ILE A 97 3.15 -0.43 -14.29
N GLY A 98 3.94 -0.51 -15.35
CA GLY A 98 4.32 -1.73 -16.05
C GLY A 98 5.71 -2.23 -15.64
N MET A 99 5.85 -3.55 -15.56
CA MET A 99 7.11 -4.23 -15.26
C MET A 99 7.29 -5.49 -16.12
N LEU A 100 8.53 -5.74 -16.54
CA LEU A 100 8.97 -6.89 -17.32
C LEU A 100 9.87 -7.80 -16.47
N SER A 101 9.74 -9.13 -16.67
CA SER A 101 10.49 -10.14 -15.90
C SER A 101 11.51 -10.94 -16.71
N ASN A 102 11.37 -10.97 -18.04
CA ASN A 102 12.02 -11.99 -18.89
C ASN A 102 13.08 -11.45 -19.85
N ARG A 103 12.96 -10.21 -20.34
CA ARG A 103 14.01 -9.56 -21.15
C ARG A 103 14.86 -8.61 -20.31
N GLN A 104 14.24 -8.02 -19.31
CA GLN A 104 14.85 -7.17 -18.29
C GLN A 104 14.23 -7.58 -16.97
N ASP A 105 15.02 -7.52 -15.90
CA ASP A 105 14.59 -7.82 -14.54
C ASP A 105 14.26 -6.48 -13.87
N ASP A 106 13.07 -5.96 -14.18
CA ASP A 106 12.65 -4.66 -13.71
C ASP A 106 12.47 -4.68 -12.19
N LYS A 107 13.03 -3.67 -11.52
CA LYS A 107 12.90 -3.49 -10.08
C LYS A 107 12.57 -2.06 -9.76
N LEU A 108 11.63 -1.86 -8.84
CA LEU A 108 11.26 -0.56 -8.30
C LEU A 108 11.57 -0.51 -6.80
N GLY A 109 12.10 0.62 -6.35
CA GLY A 109 12.45 0.88 -4.96
C GLY A 109 11.78 2.14 -4.45
N LEU A 110 11.12 2.04 -3.31
CA LEU A 110 10.49 3.15 -2.60
C LEU A 110 11.08 3.22 -1.19
N SER A 111 11.56 4.40 -0.78
CA SER A 111 12.16 4.59 0.55
C SER A 111 11.23 5.34 1.47
N PHE A 112 11.09 4.85 2.70
CA PHE A 112 10.19 5.40 3.70
C PHE A 112 10.83 5.41 5.09
N ASP A 113 10.28 6.23 5.98
CA ASP A 113 10.50 6.14 7.41
C ASP A 113 9.26 5.50 8.05
N VAL A 114 9.40 4.26 8.53
CA VAL A 114 8.35 3.56 9.28
C VAL A 114 8.30 3.95 10.75
N GLY A 115 9.24 4.77 11.22
CA GLY A 115 9.38 5.17 12.61
C GLY A 115 9.60 3.96 13.51
N THR A 116 8.79 3.85 14.56
CA THR A 116 8.83 2.74 15.51
C THR A 116 7.79 1.64 15.22
N ASN A 117 7.11 1.70 14.08
CA ASN A 117 6.03 0.75 13.80
C ASN A 117 6.57 -0.64 13.43
N ASP A 118 5.88 -1.68 13.87
CA ASP A 118 6.28 -3.08 13.63
C ASP A 118 6.07 -3.56 12.19
N PHE A 119 5.16 -2.94 11.42
CA PHE A 119 4.84 -3.36 10.05
C PHE A 119 4.83 -2.22 9.05
N LEU A 120 5.29 -2.52 7.83
CA LEU A 120 4.96 -1.80 6.61
C LEU A 120 3.87 -2.60 5.87
N ASN A 121 2.63 -2.13 5.93
CA ASN A 121 1.50 -2.75 5.25
C ASN A 121 1.32 -2.14 3.87
N ILE A 122 1.10 -3.00 2.88
CA ILE A 122 0.89 -2.60 1.48
C ILE A 122 -0.48 -3.10 1.05
N SER A 123 -1.26 -2.24 0.39
CA SER A 123 -2.37 -2.64 -0.47
C SER A 123 -2.02 -2.27 -1.90
N VAL A 124 -2.22 -3.20 -2.84
CA VAL A 124 -1.88 -3.00 -4.25
C VAL A 124 -2.76 -3.86 -5.14
N ASP A 125 -3.14 -3.35 -6.30
CA ASP A 125 -3.81 -4.11 -7.35
C ASP A 125 -2.78 -4.57 -8.38
N LEU A 126 -2.79 -5.87 -8.69
CA LEU A 126 -1.89 -6.47 -9.65
C LEU A 126 -2.68 -7.05 -10.82
N SER A 127 -2.16 -6.93 -12.03
CA SER A 127 -2.75 -7.58 -13.20
C SER A 127 -1.71 -8.10 -14.17
N SER A 128 -1.99 -9.27 -14.73
CA SER A 128 -1.31 -9.73 -15.94
C SER A 128 -1.78 -8.88 -17.11
N ILE A 129 -0.83 -8.38 -17.90
CA ILE A 129 -1.12 -7.63 -19.13
C ILE A 129 0.04 -7.85 -20.08
N ASP A 130 -0.25 -7.85 -21.39
CA ASP A 130 0.77 -7.96 -22.41
C ASP A 130 0.75 -6.75 -23.34
N LEU A 131 1.90 -6.48 -23.95
CA LEU A 131 2.06 -5.42 -24.92
C LEU A 131 2.17 -6.02 -26.31
N SER A 132 1.49 -5.40 -27.26
CA SER A 132 1.70 -5.65 -28.70
C SER A 132 2.83 -4.78 -29.28
N ALA A 133 3.17 -3.70 -28.58
CA ALA A 133 4.25 -2.79 -28.91
C ALA A 133 5.62 -3.31 -28.43
N PHE A 134 6.70 -2.63 -28.82
CA PHE A 134 8.09 -2.88 -28.34
C PHE A 134 8.59 -4.33 -28.46
N ALA A 135 8.21 -5.00 -29.54
CA ALA A 135 8.55 -6.39 -29.80
C ALA A 135 7.96 -7.38 -28.79
N GLY A 136 6.86 -7.03 -28.12
CA GLY A 136 5.96 -8.01 -27.53
C GLY A 136 5.33 -8.94 -28.60
N PRO A 137 4.57 -9.96 -28.21
CA PRO A 137 4.14 -10.28 -26.85
C PRO A 137 5.28 -10.74 -25.93
N PHE A 138 5.11 -10.46 -24.65
CA PHE A 138 6.03 -10.80 -23.57
C PHE A 138 5.48 -11.88 -22.66
N VAL A 139 4.15 -12.01 -22.56
CA VAL A 139 3.46 -12.91 -21.63
C VAL A 139 3.20 -14.26 -22.30
N PRO A 140 3.80 -15.36 -21.84
CA PRO A 140 3.44 -16.69 -22.32
C PRO A 140 1.97 -16.98 -22.05
N GLN A 141 1.31 -17.70 -22.96
CA GLN A 141 -0.11 -18.03 -22.81
C GLN A 141 -0.41 -18.70 -21.46
N GLY A 142 -1.33 -18.12 -20.70
CA GLY A 142 -1.75 -18.64 -19.39
C GLY A 142 -0.75 -18.42 -18.25
N ALA A 143 0.30 -17.61 -18.47
CA ALA A 143 1.22 -17.25 -17.40
C ALA A 143 0.54 -16.34 -16.37
N THR A 144 0.79 -16.64 -15.10
CA THR A 144 0.41 -15.81 -13.95
C THR A 144 1.63 -15.00 -13.51
N PRO A 145 1.52 -13.68 -13.34
CA PRO A 145 2.63 -12.89 -12.86
C PRO A 145 2.79 -13.02 -11.35
N THR A 146 4.03 -13.10 -10.88
CA THR A 146 4.37 -13.17 -9.45
C THR A 146 5.30 -12.03 -9.12
N PHE A 147 4.83 -11.14 -8.25
CA PHE A 147 5.62 -10.05 -7.69
C PHE A 147 6.16 -10.46 -6.33
N ARG A 148 7.39 -10.05 -6.02
CA ARG A 148 7.94 -10.08 -4.67
C ARG A 148 8.08 -8.66 -4.14
N PHE A 149 7.58 -8.48 -2.93
CA PHE A 149 7.71 -7.27 -2.15
C PHE A 149 8.69 -7.57 -1.02
N THR A 150 9.85 -6.94 -1.04
CA THR A 150 10.90 -7.12 -0.02
C THR A 150 11.10 -5.84 0.75
N LEU A 151 11.06 -5.93 2.07
CA LEU A 151 11.42 -4.85 2.97
C LEU A 151 12.89 -4.98 3.33
N TYR A 152 13.66 -3.92 3.10
CA TYR A 152 15.07 -3.83 3.44
C TYR A 152 15.30 -2.77 4.51
N ASP A 153 16.22 -3.04 5.44
CA ASP A 153 16.74 -2.02 6.36
C ASP A 153 17.56 -1.00 5.56
N ASN A 154 17.33 0.29 5.79
CA ASN A 154 17.99 1.38 5.06
C ASN A 154 18.52 2.47 6.00
N PRO A 155 19.52 2.18 6.86
CA PRO A 155 20.02 3.15 7.83
C PRO A 155 20.55 4.45 7.23
N THR A 156 20.90 4.44 5.93
CA THR A 156 21.40 5.60 5.21
C THR A 156 20.32 6.58 4.79
N GLY A 157 19.05 6.14 4.71
CA GLY A 157 17.94 6.91 4.15
C GLY A 157 18.06 7.19 2.64
N VAL A 158 19.06 6.63 1.95
CA VAL A 158 19.27 6.85 0.52
C VAL A 158 18.33 5.98 -0.29
N ALA A 159 17.73 6.54 -1.34
CA ALA A 159 16.88 5.80 -2.26
C ALA A 159 17.66 4.69 -2.99
N GLY A 160 17.07 3.50 -3.06
CA GLY A 160 17.64 2.33 -3.74
C GLY A 160 16.58 1.27 -3.98
N VAL A 161 16.91 0.26 -4.80
CA VAL A 161 16.02 -0.88 -5.08
C VAL A 161 16.21 -2.04 -4.10
N SER A 162 17.30 -2.05 -3.34
CA SER A 162 17.61 -3.03 -2.31
C SER A 162 18.75 -2.55 -1.40
N THR A 163 18.93 -3.24 -0.27
CA THR A 163 20.15 -3.18 0.55
C THR A 163 20.60 -4.60 0.91
N PRO A 164 21.80 -4.79 1.50
CA PRO A 164 22.25 -6.11 1.92
C PRO A 164 21.39 -6.78 3.00
N THR A 165 20.58 -6.02 3.74
CA THR A 165 19.81 -6.51 4.89
C THR A 165 18.33 -6.53 4.57
N ALA A 166 17.82 -7.67 4.11
CA ALA A 166 16.38 -7.90 4.00
C ALA A 166 15.79 -8.20 5.38
N LEU A 167 14.69 -7.52 5.72
CA LEU A 167 13.93 -7.69 6.96
C LEU A 167 12.80 -8.71 6.78
N SER A 168 12.03 -8.57 5.71
CA SER A 168 10.86 -9.40 5.41
C SER A 168 10.60 -9.41 3.91
N PHE A 169 9.91 -10.44 3.42
CA PHE A 169 9.39 -10.46 2.06
C PHE A 169 8.08 -11.23 1.99
N LEU A 170 7.23 -10.84 1.03
CA LEU A 170 6.03 -11.55 0.65
C LEU A 170 5.94 -11.60 -0.87
N GLU A 171 5.26 -12.63 -1.38
CA GLU A 171 4.99 -12.79 -2.81
C GLU A 171 3.49 -12.72 -3.06
N ALA A 172 3.13 -12.10 -4.17
CA ALA A 172 1.75 -11.99 -4.64
C ALA A 172 1.69 -12.48 -6.09
N THR A 173 0.83 -13.46 -6.34
CA THR A 173 0.63 -14.04 -7.67
C THR A 173 -0.76 -13.67 -8.17
N ALA A 174 -0.82 -12.82 -9.20
CA ALA A 174 -2.09 -12.42 -9.80
C ALA A 174 -2.64 -13.50 -10.73
N THR A 175 -3.89 -13.35 -11.14
CA THR A 175 -4.54 -14.23 -12.12
C THR A 175 -3.93 -14.05 -13.51
N ALA A 176 -3.99 -15.11 -14.31
CA ALA A 176 -3.67 -15.01 -15.73
C ALA A 176 -4.86 -14.38 -16.46
N SER A 177 -4.56 -13.48 -17.40
CA SER A 177 -5.57 -12.77 -18.20
C SER A 177 -5.31 -12.97 -19.70
N ALA A 178 -6.24 -12.49 -20.52
CA ALA A 178 -5.99 -12.35 -21.96
C ALA A 178 -5.05 -11.16 -22.20
N PRO A 179 -4.25 -11.15 -23.29
CA PRO A 179 -3.15 -10.18 -23.50
C PRO A 179 -3.50 -8.71 -23.29
N SER A 180 -4.71 -8.27 -23.65
CA SER A 180 -5.14 -6.87 -23.55
C SER A 180 -6.23 -6.65 -22.49
N VAL A 181 -6.34 -7.54 -21.51
CA VAL A 181 -7.35 -7.48 -20.45
C VAL A 181 -6.67 -7.28 -19.11
N PHE A 182 -6.98 -6.17 -18.45
CA PHE A 182 -6.65 -5.97 -17.05
C PHE A 182 -7.66 -6.74 -16.20
N ASP A 183 -7.20 -7.85 -15.62
CA ASP A 183 -7.89 -8.61 -14.57
C ASP A 183 -7.21 -8.30 -13.24
N TRP A 184 -7.70 -7.27 -12.54
CA TRP A 184 -7.07 -6.75 -11.34
C TRP A 184 -7.35 -7.64 -10.13
N THR A 185 -6.30 -8.02 -9.41
CA THR A 185 -6.38 -8.72 -8.12
C THR A 185 -5.76 -7.87 -7.03
N ASN A 186 -6.52 -7.54 -5.99
CA ASN A 186 -6.03 -6.81 -4.83
C ASN A 186 -5.27 -7.73 -3.86
N PHE A 187 -4.14 -7.23 -3.34
CA PHE A 187 -3.36 -7.89 -2.30
C PHE A 187 -3.12 -6.95 -1.12
N VAL A 188 -3.21 -7.50 0.10
CA VAL A 188 -2.73 -6.85 1.32
C VAL A 188 -1.53 -7.62 1.85
N LEU A 189 -0.37 -6.96 1.90
CA LEU A 189 0.93 -7.56 2.19
C LEU A 189 1.56 -6.87 3.42
N PRO A 190 1.49 -7.49 4.61
CA PRO A 190 2.14 -6.97 5.80
C PRO A 190 3.60 -7.42 5.89
N LEU A 191 4.54 -6.49 5.66
CA LEU A 191 5.97 -6.75 5.81
C LEU A 191 6.43 -6.39 7.22
N ASP A 192 7.13 -7.32 7.88
CA ASP A 192 7.68 -7.16 9.22
C ASP A 192 8.89 -6.22 9.20
N ALA A 193 8.80 -5.12 9.96
CA ALA A 193 9.80 -4.08 10.08
C ALA A 193 10.57 -4.12 11.41
N THR A 194 10.28 -5.04 12.33
CA THR A 194 10.81 -5.05 13.71
C THR A 194 12.35 -5.12 13.81
N GLY A 195 13.03 -5.52 12.73
CA GLY A 195 14.49 -5.55 12.63
C GLY A 195 15.14 -4.29 12.06
N ASN A 196 14.37 -3.26 11.70
CA ASN A 196 14.91 -2.01 11.16
C ASN A 196 15.75 -1.26 12.21
N THR A 197 16.77 -0.54 11.77
CA THR A 197 17.78 0.04 12.69
C THR A 197 17.49 1.47 13.13
N ASN A 198 16.76 2.26 12.32
CA ASN A 198 16.51 3.68 12.60
C ASN A 198 15.22 4.25 11.99
N GLY A 199 14.26 3.39 11.66
CA GLY A 199 12.99 3.72 11.01
C GLY A 199 13.07 3.73 9.48
N ASN A 200 14.25 3.96 8.89
CA ASN A 200 14.38 4.06 7.44
C ASN A 200 14.43 2.69 6.78
N VAL A 201 13.58 2.48 5.78
CA VAL A 201 13.46 1.22 5.04
C VAL A 201 13.36 1.47 3.54
N ILE A 202 13.64 0.43 2.75
CA ILE A 202 13.32 0.37 1.32
C ILE A 202 12.29 -0.74 1.10
N LEU A 203 11.18 -0.40 0.46
CA LEU A 203 10.31 -1.36 -0.20
C LEU A 203 10.84 -1.61 -1.61
N GLY A 204 11.36 -2.80 -1.85
CA GLY A 204 11.69 -3.30 -3.19
C GLY A 204 10.52 -4.09 -3.77
N ILE A 205 10.15 -3.77 -5.00
CA ILE A 205 9.13 -4.45 -5.81
C ILE A 205 9.83 -5.07 -7.02
N ASP A 206 9.65 -6.36 -7.20
CA ASP A 206 10.33 -7.18 -8.21
C ASP A 206 9.31 -8.09 -8.90
N LEU A 207 9.25 -8.07 -10.23
CA LEU A 207 8.43 -9.01 -10.99
C LEU A 207 9.27 -10.26 -11.28
N LEU A 208 9.08 -11.31 -10.48
CA LEU A 208 9.87 -12.54 -10.57
C LEU A 208 9.55 -13.38 -11.82
N SER A 209 8.29 -13.38 -12.24
CA SER A 209 7.80 -14.16 -13.37
C SER A 209 6.51 -13.61 -13.93
N GLY A 210 6.12 -14.04 -15.12
CA GLY A 210 4.89 -13.62 -15.80
C GLY A 210 5.13 -13.06 -17.20
N GLY A 211 6.37 -12.65 -17.50
CA GLY A 211 6.70 -11.99 -18.76
C GLY A 211 6.57 -10.48 -18.59
N TYR A 212 5.34 -9.96 -18.62
CA TYR A 212 5.00 -8.57 -18.36
C TYR A 212 3.78 -8.51 -17.45
N ALA A 213 3.71 -7.50 -16.59
CA ALA A 213 2.60 -7.30 -15.68
C ALA A 213 2.49 -5.84 -15.29
N SER A 214 1.37 -5.50 -14.66
CA SER A 214 1.11 -4.15 -14.17
C SER A 214 0.66 -4.16 -12.71
N PHE A 215 0.90 -3.03 -12.05
CA PHE A 215 0.30 -2.74 -10.76
C PHE A 215 -0.26 -1.31 -10.70
N ASP A 216 -1.25 -1.12 -9.84
CA ASP A 216 -1.95 0.15 -9.62
C ASP A 216 -2.47 0.24 -8.17
N ASN A 217 -3.06 1.38 -7.79
CA ASN A 217 -3.70 1.63 -6.49
C ASN A 217 -2.80 1.28 -5.29
N LEU A 218 -1.57 1.79 -5.30
CA LEU A 218 -0.56 1.49 -4.29
C LEU A 218 -0.76 2.33 -3.03
N LEU A 219 -1.16 1.67 -1.95
CA LEU A 219 -1.30 2.24 -0.61
C LEU A 219 -0.28 1.59 0.34
N ILE A 220 0.48 2.43 1.05
CA ILE A 220 1.52 1.99 1.99
C ILE A 220 1.28 2.65 3.34
N VAL A 221 1.22 1.83 4.39
CA VAL A 221 0.89 2.26 5.75
C VAL A 221 1.88 1.65 6.74
N ALA A 222 2.53 2.50 7.55
CA ALA A 222 3.28 2.04 8.71
C ALA A 222 2.33 1.89 9.91
N SER A 223 2.33 0.73 10.57
CA SER A 223 1.42 0.45 11.69
C SER A 223 1.93 -0.67 12.59
N ASP A 224 1.58 -0.65 13.88
CA ASP A 224 1.87 -1.74 14.82
C ASP A 224 0.98 -2.99 14.59
N ILE A 225 -0.01 -2.87 13.71
CA ILE A 225 -0.95 -3.94 13.36
C ILE A 225 -0.64 -4.45 11.95
N SER A 226 -0.39 -5.77 11.85
CA SER A 226 -0.25 -6.50 10.58
C SER A 226 -1.53 -6.43 9.75
N GLY A 227 -1.39 -6.07 8.47
CA GLY A 227 -2.47 -5.97 7.49
C GLY A 227 -3.32 -4.71 7.61
N ASN A 228 -2.92 -3.76 8.46
CA ASN A 228 -3.66 -2.52 8.65
C ASN A 228 -3.36 -1.52 7.54
N VAL A 229 -4.30 -1.38 6.60
CA VAL A 229 -4.28 -0.42 5.49
C VAL A 229 -5.33 0.69 5.65
N GLY A 230 -5.57 1.15 6.88
CA GLY A 230 -6.43 2.31 7.15
C GLY A 230 -7.94 2.03 7.21
N ASN A 231 -8.38 0.80 6.93
CA ASN A 231 -9.79 0.40 7.06
C ASN A 231 -10.21 0.01 8.48
N ASN A 232 -9.26 -0.08 9.41
CA ASN A 232 -9.51 -0.34 10.81
C ASN A 232 -9.20 0.93 11.59
N VAL A 233 -10.15 1.87 11.65
CA VAL A 233 -10.16 2.82 12.77
C VAL A 233 -10.49 1.99 14.00
N PRO A 234 -9.54 1.72 14.91
CA PRO A 234 -9.90 1.11 16.18
C PRO A 234 -10.67 2.21 16.90
N GLU A 235 -12.00 2.16 17.01
CA GLU A 235 -12.76 3.23 17.68
C GLU A 235 -12.26 3.37 19.12
N PRO A 236 -11.43 4.38 19.46
CA PRO A 236 -10.93 4.53 20.80
C PRO A 236 -12.01 5.30 21.55
N GLY A 237 -12.93 4.57 22.17
CA GLY A 237 -13.76 5.11 23.24
C GLY A 237 -15.22 5.39 22.94
N THR A 238 -15.78 5.14 21.74
CA THR A 238 -17.22 5.34 21.52
C THR A 238 -18.06 4.39 22.37
N ILE A 239 -17.66 3.10 22.45
CA ILE A 239 -18.34 2.12 23.32
C ILE A 239 -18.16 2.49 24.81
N ALA A 240 -16.97 2.94 25.21
CA ALA A 240 -16.70 3.35 26.58
C ALA A 240 -17.48 4.62 26.98
N LEU A 241 -17.53 5.64 26.12
CA LEU A 241 -18.36 6.84 26.34
C LEU A 241 -19.85 6.52 26.33
N PHE A 242 -20.29 5.63 25.41
CA PHE A 242 -21.70 5.24 25.33
C PHE A 242 -22.12 4.46 26.58
N SER A 243 -21.30 3.54 27.06
CA SER A 243 -21.56 2.76 28.28
C SER A 243 -21.44 3.62 29.55
N LEU A 244 -20.49 4.55 29.63
CA LEU A 244 -20.42 5.55 30.71
C LEU A 244 -21.62 6.52 30.68
N GLY A 245 -22.07 6.93 29.50
CA GLY A 245 -23.27 7.76 29.32
C GLY A 245 -24.55 7.03 29.77
N LEU A 246 -24.70 5.76 29.42
CA LEU A 246 -25.81 4.92 29.89
C LEU A 246 -25.77 4.68 31.40
N ALA A 247 -24.58 4.44 31.96
CA ALA A 247 -24.39 4.31 33.40
C ALA A 247 -24.77 5.62 34.13
N GLY A 248 -24.33 6.78 33.63
CA GLY A 248 -24.70 8.08 34.19
C GLY A 248 -26.21 8.32 34.19
N LEU A 249 -26.91 7.97 33.11
CA LEU A 249 -28.37 8.11 32.99
C LEU A 249 -29.14 7.17 33.93
N THR A 250 -28.68 5.93 34.10
CA THR A 250 -29.32 4.97 35.02
C THR A 250 -29.14 5.38 36.49
N PHE A 251 -27.98 5.93 36.86
CA PHE A 251 -27.77 6.50 38.19
C PHE A 251 -28.58 7.78 38.43
N ALA A 252 -28.71 8.66 37.44
CA ALA A 252 -29.54 9.86 37.54
C ALA A 252 -31.03 9.53 37.72
N ARG A 253 -31.51 8.44 37.09
CA ARG A 253 -32.91 8.00 37.18
C ARG A 253 -33.25 7.39 38.54
N ARG A 254 -32.30 6.72 39.21
CA ARG A 254 -32.49 6.14 40.56
C ARG A 254 -32.54 7.18 41.68
N LYS A 255 -32.02 8.39 41.47
CA LYS A 255 -32.06 9.48 42.47
C LYS A 255 -33.38 10.26 42.49
N LYS A 256 -34.27 10.06 41.51
CA LYS A 256 -35.57 10.76 41.40
C LYS A 256 -36.78 9.88 41.75
N ALA A 257 -36.56 8.64 42.21
CA ALA A 257 -37.61 7.75 42.70
C ALA A 257 -37.56 7.67 44.22
#